data_AF-A0A7W0MKS0-F1
#
_entry.id   AF-A0A7W0MKS0-F1
#
_cell.length_a   1.000
_cell.length_b   1.000
_cell.length_c   1.000
_cell.angle_alpha   90.00
_cell.angle_beta   90.00
_cell.angle_gamma   90.00
#
_symmetry.space_group_name_H-M   'P 1'
#
loop_
_entity.id
_entity.type
_entity.pdbx_description
1 polymer ?
#
loop_
_entity_poly.entity_id
_entity_poly.type
_entity_poly.pdbx_seq_one_letter_code
_entity_poly.pdbx_strand_id
1 'polypeptide(L)'
;LRYQPGSSSRFYVEAYSTLAARQTRLSSLDLPDRRTGAGRSRAQIQNFFRRGACVRGLTTPGTTGCGSAGGILTPTGETLAQVQNRVLPIGATINGVRVVDNNTVVPLFTAVPGYGLVGLRGAVRFGEHSEVFVDFENIADKSYRGISWGIDGAGHGVTLRYRYKF
;
A
#
# COMPACT_ATOMS: atom_id res chain seq x y z
N LEU A 1 -8.42 12.91 22.26
CA LEU A 1 -9.06 12.56 23.54
C LEU A 1 -9.46 11.09 23.51
N ARG A 2 -9.34 10.36 24.62
CA ARG A 2 -9.87 9.00 24.77
C ARG A 2 -11.06 9.07 25.71
N TYR A 3 -12.24 8.61 25.28
CA TYR A 3 -13.40 8.53 26.16
C TYR A 3 -13.06 7.62 27.35
N GLN A 4 -13.30 8.10 28.56
CA GLN A 4 -13.26 7.30 29.77
C GLN A 4 -14.68 7.31 30.34
N PRO A 5 -15.35 6.15 30.46
CA PRO A 5 -16.66 6.11 31.08
C PRO A 5 -16.56 6.61 32.52
N GLY A 6 -17.59 7.34 32.97
CA GLY A 6 -17.75 7.72 34.37
C GLY A 6 -17.77 6.49 35.28
N SER A 7 -17.38 6.67 36.54
CA SER A 7 -17.21 5.59 37.55
C SER A 7 -18.40 4.62 37.70
N SER A 8 -19.61 4.97 37.23
CA SER A 8 -20.80 4.13 37.31
C SER A 8 -21.02 3.16 36.14
N SER A 9 -20.37 3.34 34.99
CA SER A 9 -20.61 2.45 33.84
C SER A 9 -19.70 1.23 33.85
N ARG A 10 -20.31 0.04 33.92
CA ARG A 10 -19.60 -1.25 33.88
C ARG A 10 -19.17 -1.65 32.48
N PHE A 11 -19.65 -0.98 31.43
CA PHE A 11 -19.21 -1.23 30.06
C PHE A 11 -19.19 0.06 29.24
N TYR A 12 -18.45 0.05 28.14
CA TYR A 12 -18.54 1.08 27.11
C TYR A 12 -18.24 0.49 25.73
N VAL A 13 -18.77 1.16 24.71
CA VAL A 13 -18.47 0.92 23.31
C VAL A 13 -18.23 2.29 22.65
N GLU A 14 -17.18 2.38 21.85
CA GLU A 14 -16.73 3.59 21.17
C GLU A 14 -16.37 3.26 19.73
N ALA A 15 -17.06 3.88 18.77
CA ALA A 15 -16.64 3.89 17.38
C ALA A 15 -15.58 4.98 17.18
N TYR A 16 -14.57 4.70 16.36
CA TYR A 16 -13.56 5.67 15.99
C TYR A 16 -13.21 5.54 14.52
N SER A 17 -12.56 6.58 13.98
CA SER A 17 -12.06 6.58 12.62
C SER A 17 -10.67 7.18 12.53
N THR A 18 -9.89 6.66 11.58
CA THR A 18 -8.59 7.21 11.20
C THR A 18 -8.70 7.64 9.76
N LEU A 19 -8.69 8.95 9.54
CA LEU A 19 -8.87 9.56 8.24
C LEU A 19 -7.58 10.27 7.82
N ALA A 20 -7.23 10.11 6.57
CA ALA A 20 -6.00 10.63 6.02
C ALA A 20 -6.29 11.18 4.62
N ALA A 21 -6.13 12.50 4.43
CA ALA A 21 -6.39 13.15 3.15
C ALA A 21 -5.31 12.79 2.12
N ARG A 22 -5.63 12.91 0.83
CA ARG A 22 -4.66 12.68 -0.25
C ARG A 22 -3.46 13.61 -0.11
N GLN A 23 -2.24 13.05 -0.07
CA GLN A 23 -1.01 13.85 -0.13
C GLN A 23 -0.59 14.07 -1.58
N THR A 24 -0.65 15.31 -2.04
CA THR A 24 -0.29 15.73 -3.41
C THR A 24 1.06 16.42 -3.51
N ARG A 25 1.67 16.74 -2.36
CA ARG A 25 3.01 17.33 -2.29
C ARG A 25 3.98 16.28 -1.81
N LEU A 26 4.53 15.54 -2.76
CA LEU A 26 5.63 14.61 -2.52
C LEU A 26 6.95 15.37 -2.61
N SER A 27 7.87 15.09 -1.69
CA SER A 27 9.21 15.68 -1.74
C SER A 27 10.01 15.13 -2.92
N SER A 28 11.15 15.75 -3.22
CA SER A 28 12.10 15.24 -4.21
C SER A 28 12.68 13.87 -3.85
N LEU A 29 12.57 13.44 -2.57
CA LEU A 29 12.95 12.09 -2.12
C LEU A 29 11.79 11.09 -2.25
N ASP A 30 10.55 11.54 -2.11
CA ASP A 30 9.36 10.67 -2.21
C ASP A 30 8.99 10.35 -3.66
N LEU A 31 9.20 11.28 -4.60
CA LEU A 31 8.93 11.05 -6.02
C LEU A 31 9.70 9.84 -6.60
N PRO A 32 11.01 9.67 -6.34
CA PRO A 32 11.74 8.49 -6.81
C PRO A 32 11.54 7.23 -5.94
N ASP A 33 11.01 7.35 -4.71
CA ASP A 33 10.78 6.19 -3.83
C ASP A 33 9.78 5.22 -4.47
N ARG A 34 10.07 3.92 -4.38
CA ARG A 34 9.27 2.86 -5.00
C ARG A 34 7.89 2.67 -4.37
N ARG A 35 7.67 3.17 -3.16
CA ARG A 35 6.46 2.98 -2.34
C ARG A 35 5.46 4.11 -2.50
N THR A 36 5.96 5.33 -2.65
CA THR A 36 5.17 6.55 -2.84
C THR A 36 5.10 6.92 -4.32
N GLY A 37 6.10 7.59 -4.88
CA GLY A 37 6.08 8.04 -6.28
C GLY A 37 6.23 6.92 -7.32
N ALA A 38 6.60 5.72 -6.87
CA ALA A 38 6.80 4.52 -7.67
C ALA A 38 7.73 4.77 -8.87
N GLY A 39 8.90 5.37 -8.61
CA GLY A 39 9.92 5.61 -9.64
C GLY A 39 10.24 4.33 -10.43
N ARG A 40 10.07 4.37 -11.76
CA ARG A 40 10.37 3.26 -12.67
C ARG A 40 11.14 3.72 -13.89
N SER A 41 12.06 2.88 -14.35
CA SER A 41 12.72 3.01 -15.65
C SER A 41 12.36 1.82 -16.55
N ARG A 42 12.58 1.96 -17.87
CA ARG A 42 12.33 0.88 -18.83
C ARG A 42 13.18 -0.36 -18.53
N ALA A 43 14.43 -0.18 -18.09
CA ALA A 43 15.32 -1.25 -17.68
C ALA A 43 14.76 -2.02 -16.46
N GLN A 44 14.19 -1.32 -15.47
CA GLN A 44 13.56 -1.95 -14.31
C GLN A 44 12.30 -2.73 -14.70
N ILE A 45 11.48 -2.18 -15.61
CA ILE A 45 10.30 -2.87 -16.16
C ILE A 45 10.74 -4.16 -16.86
N GLN A 46 11.77 -4.10 -17.70
CA GLN A 46 12.33 -5.28 -18.37
C GLN A 46 12.81 -6.35 -17.38
N ASN A 47 13.54 -5.94 -16.34
CA ASN A 47 14.06 -6.88 -15.36
C ASN A 47 12.91 -7.59 -14.61
N PHE A 48 11.88 -6.83 -14.20
CA PHE A 48 10.71 -7.41 -13.57
C PHE A 48 9.94 -8.32 -14.53
N PHE A 49 9.67 -7.88 -15.76
CA PHE A 49 8.96 -8.64 -16.79
C PHE A 49 9.61 -10.01 -17.03
N ARG A 50 10.92 -10.04 -17.29
CA ARG A 50 11.62 -11.30 -17.63
C ARG A 50 11.79 -12.24 -16.44
N ARG A 51 11.92 -11.69 -15.22
CA ARG A 51 12.25 -12.49 -14.02
C ARG A 51 11.05 -12.60 -13.09
N GLY A 52 10.72 -11.51 -12.41
CA GLY A 52 9.71 -11.49 -11.35
C GLY A 52 8.29 -11.77 -11.83
N ALA A 53 7.92 -11.31 -13.03
CA ALA A 53 6.61 -11.57 -13.63
C ALA A 53 6.53 -13.00 -14.18
N CYS A 54 7.61 -13.46 -14.82
CA CYS A 54 7.72 -14.83 -15.33
C CYS A 54 7.58 -15.89 -14.24
N VAL A 55 8.32 -15.77 -13.13
CA VAL A 55 8.25 -16.71 -12.00
C VAL A 55 6.87 -16.71 -11.33
N ARG A 56 6.13 -15.60 -11.43
CA ARG A 56 4.74 -15.48 -10.93
C ARG A 56 3.69 -15.91 -11.95
N GLY A 57 4.07 -16.42 -13.13
CA GLY A 57 3.15 -16.81 -14.20
C GLY A 57 2.43 -15.64 -14.90
N LEU A 58 2.86 -14.40 -14.65
CA LEU A 58 2.27 -13.21 -15.27
C LEU A 58 2.75 -13.00 -16.71
N THR A 59 3.93 -13.52 -17.05
CA THR A 59 4.46 -13.51 -18.41
C THR A 59 4.90 -14.90 -18.82
N THR A 60 4.80 -15.23 -20.10
CA THR A 60 5.39 -16.46 -20.63
C THR A 60 6.93 -16.43 -20.51
N PRO A 61 7.58 -17.60 -20.33
CA PRO A 61 9.04 -17.67 -20.38
C PRO A 61 9.59 -17.21 -21.72
N GLY A 62 10.80 -16.65 -21.70
CA GLY A 62 11.55 -16.39 -22.93
C GLY A 62 12.17 -17.67 -23.49
N THR A 63 13.01 -17.53 -24.52
CA THR A 63 13.58 -18.65 -25.30
C THR A 63 14.27 -19.72 -24.46
N THR A 64 14.94 -19.35 -23.36
CA THR A 64 15.67 -20.27 -22.48
C THR A 64 15.10 -20.32 -21.06
N GLY A 65 13.86 -19.86 -20.87
CA GLY A 65 13.20 -19.82 -19.56
C GLY A 65 13.09 -18.41 -18.96
N CYS A 66 12.73 -18.32 -17.69
CA CYS A 66 12.63 -17.03 -16.99
C CYS A 66 14.00 -16.33 -16.89
N GLY A 67 14.02 -15.04 -17.20
CA GLY A 67 15.23 -14.21 -17.25
C GLY A 67 15.79 -14.02 -18.66
N SER A 68 15.38 -14.85 -19.62
CA SER A 68 15.78 -14.74 -21.02
C SER A 68 14.95 -13.72 -21.80
N ALA A 69 15.41 -13.34 -22.99
CA ALA A 69 14.69 -12.40 -23.85
C ALA A 69 13.42 -13.04 -24.46
N GLY A 70 12.44 -12.21 -24.77
CA GLY A 70 11.11 -12.63 -25.22
C GLY A 70 10.09 -12.61 -24.08
N GLY A 71 9.09 -13.47 -24.20
CA GLY A 71 7.95 -13.54 -23.29
C GLY A 71 6.84 -12.54 -23.64
N ILE A 72 5.63 -12.89 -23.24
CA ILE A 72 4.40 -12.14 -23.47
C ILE A 72 3.68 -11.96 -22.13
N LEU A 73 3.14 -10.78 -21.87
CA LEU A 73 2.27 -10.52 -20.73
C LEU A 73 0.96 -11.29 -20.91
N THR A 74 0.74 -12.32 -20.11
CA THR A 74 -0.35 -13.29 -20.28
C THR A 74 -1.74 -12.61 -20.33
N PRO A 75 -2.06 -11.62 -19.48
CA PRO A 75 -3.38 -10.99 -19.52
C PRO A 75 -3.68 -10.15 -20.76
N THR A 76 -2.65 -9.62 -21.44
CA THR A 76 -2.85 -8.62 -22.52
C THR A 76 -2.29 -9.05 -23.86
N GLY A 77 -1.51 -10.12 -23.93
CA GLY A 77 -0.83 -10.52 -25.15
C GLY A 77 0.33 -9.60 -25.55
N GLU A 78 0.78 -8.70 -24.68
CA GLU A 78 1.80 -7.71 -25.02
C GLU A 78 3.23 -8.22 -24.82
N THR A 79 4.10 -7.88 -25.76
CA THR A 79 5.55 -8.02 -25.64
C THR A 79 6.15 -7.00 -24.68
N LEU A 80 7.37 -7.24 -24.21
CA LEU A 80 8.13 -6.28 -23.40
C LEU A 80 8.20 -4.89 -24.05
N ALA A 81 8.46 -4.81 -25.35
CA ALA A 81 8.59 -3.53 -26.05
C ALA A 81 7.26 -2.75 -26.04
N GLN A 82 6.14 -3.43 -26.26
CA GLN A 82 4.81 -2.84 -26.18
C GLN A 82 4.50 -2.34 -24.77
N VAL A 83 4.79 -3.15 -23.74
CA VAL A 83 4.61 -2.73 -22.34
C VAL A 83 5.48 -1.51 -22.01
N GLN A 84 6.76 -1.52 -22.38
CA GLN A 84 7.64 -0.38 -22.12
C GLN A 84 7.19 0.88 -22.86
N ASN A 85 6.72 0.77 -24.12
CA ASN A 85 6.24 1.90 -24.89
C ASN A 85 4.90 2.43 -24.39
N ARG A 86 4.05 1.58 -23.79
CA ARG A 86 2.81 2.01 -23.14
C ARG A 86 3.09 2.75 -21.83
N VAL A 87 4.00 2.23 -21.00
CA VAL A 87 4.24 2.76 -19.66
C VAL A 87 5.21 3.94 -19.67
N LEU A 88 6.32 3.83 -20.40
CA LEU A 88 7.40 4.83 -20.48
C LEU A 88 7.90 5.00 -21.93
N PRO A 89 7.11 5.57 -22.84
CA PRO A 89 7.53 5.85 -24.22
C PRO A 89 8.75 6.79 -24.25
N ILE A 90 9.76 6.43 -25.05
CA ILE A 90 10.96 7.26 -25.24
C ILE A 90 10.56 8.58 -25.94
N GLY A 91 11.08 9.69 -25.44
CA GLY A 91 10.81 11.05 -25.92
C GLY A 91 9.63 11.74 -25.23
N ALA A 92 8.75 11.00 -24.54
CA ALA A 92 7.62 11.56 -23.81
C ALA A 92 8.04 12.17 -22.47
N THR A 93 7.29 13.18 -22.01
CA THR A 93 7.42 13.73 -20.66
C THR A 93 6.26 13.25 -19.82
N ILE A 94 6.58 12.51 -18.74
CA ILE A 94 5.60 11.93 -17.83
C ILE A 94 5.89 12.49 -16.44
N ASN A 95 4.88 13.08 -15.80
CA ASN A 95 4.98 13.64 -14.46
C ASN A 95 6.20 14.57 -14.27
N GLY A 96 6.52 15.37 -15.29
CA GLY A 96 7.62 16.35 -15.28
C GLY A 96 9.00 15.81 -15.67
N VAL A 97 9.14 14.50 -15.96
CA VAL A 97 10.40 13.88 -16.37
C VAL A 97 10.32 13.40 -17.82
N ARG A 98 11.26 13.85 -18.66
CA ARG A 98 11.37 13.38 -20.05
C ARG A 98 12.13 12.07 -20.13
N VAL A 99 11.52 11.04 -20.70
CA VAL A 99 12.15 9.74 -20.94
C VAL A 99 13.18 9.90 -22.07
N VAL A 100 14.46 9.96 -21.75
CA VAL A 100 15.52 10.10 -22.76
C VAL A 100 16.09 8.74 -23.20
N ASP A 101 16.06 7.75 -22.31
CA ASP A 101 16.64 6.44 -22.54
C ASP A 101 15.96 5.36 -21.68
N ASN A 102 16.55 4.16 -21.66
CA ASN A 102 16.03 3.04 -20.86
C ASN A 102 16.29 3.16 -19.34
N ASN A 103 17.18 4.07 -18.92
CA ASN A 103 17.62 4.22 -17.54
C ASN A 103 16.94 5.39 -16.82
N THR A 104 16.28 6.28 -17.57
CA THR A 104 15.54 7.41 -17.02
C THR A 104 14.50 6.91 -16.01
N VAL A 105 14.62 7.36 -14.76
CA VAL A 105 13.67 7.04 -13.68
C VAL A 105 12.57 8.08 -13.67
N VAL A 106 11.34 7.64 -13.91
CA VAL A 106 10.16 8.49 -13.95
C VAL A 106 9.23 8.12 -12.78
N PRO A 107 8.76 9.10 -11.99
CA PRO A 107 7.72 8.86 -10.99
C PRO A 107 6.40 8.53 -11.70
N LEU A 108 5.82 7.37 -11.44
CA LEU A 108 4.52 6.99 -12.01
C LEU A 108 3.36 7.64 -11.26
N PHE A 109 3.54 7.93 -9.97
CA PHE A 109 2.57 8.62 -9.13
C PHE A 109 3.16 9.90 -8.56
N THR A 110 2.35 10.96 -8.54
CA THR A 110 2.70 12.26 -7.95
C THR A 110 1.94 12.52 -6.64
N ALA A 111 1.17 11.55 -6.18
CA ALA A 111 0.37 11.65 -4.97
C ALA A 111 0.15 10.29 -4.33
N VAL A 112 0.05 10.26 -3.00
CA VAL A 112 -0.38 9.09 -2.23
C VAL A 112 -1.89 9.23 -1.98
N PRO A 113 -2.71 8.22 -2.32
CA PRO A 113 -4.16 8.29 -2.11
C PRO A 113 -4.48 8.41 -0.62
N GLY A 114 -5.52 9.17 -0.31
CA GLY A 114 -6.08 9.23 1.04
C GLY A 114 -6.80 7.94 1.40
N TYR A 115 -7.06 7.75 2.69
CA TYR A 115 -7.80 6.61 3.19
C TYR A 115 -8.66 7.00 4.39
N GLY A 116 -9.67 6.17 4.65
CA GLY A 116 -10.48 6.23 5.86
C GLY A 116 -10.68 4.84 6.41
N LEU A 117 -10.32 4.66 7.68
CA LEU A 117 -10.51 3.43 8.43
C LEU A 117 -11.55 3.69 9.52
N VAL A 118 -12.34 2.67 9.82
CA VAL A 118 -13.30 2.69 10.93
C VAL A 118 -12.98 1.51 11.83
N GLY A 119 -13.04 1.77 13.14
CA GLY A 119 -12.87 0.76 14.16
C GLY A 119 -13.90 0.91 15.26
N LEU A 120 -14.04 -0.15 16.05
CA LEU A 120 -14.95 -0.24 17.17
C LEU A 120 -14.20 -0.85 18.35
N ARG A 121 -14.17 -0.14 19.47
CA ARG A 121 -13.55 -0.64 20.69
C ARG A 121 -14.51 -0.57 21.86
N GLY A 122 -14.31 -1.42 22.84
CA GLY A 122 -15.09 -1.41 24.05
C GLY A 122 -14.39 -2.11 25.18
N ALA A 123 -14.88 -1.89 26.39
CA ALA A 123 -14.48 -2.70 27.53
C ALA A 123 -15.67 -3.00 28.42
N VAL A 124 -15.57 -4.12 29.13
CA VAL A 124 -16.47 -4.52 30.20
C VAL A 124 -15.66 -4.75 31.48
N ARG A 125 -16.12 -4.15 32.57
CA ARG A 125 -15.62 -4.38 33.93
C ARG A 125 -16.50 -5.41 34.61
N PHE A 126 -15.89 -6.41 35.22
CA PHE A 126 -16.57 -7.38 36.06
C PHE A 126 -15.86 -7.47 37.41
N GLY A 127 -16.63 -7.35 38.50
CA GLY A 127 -16.06 -7.13 39.82
C GLY A 127 -15.38 -5.77 39.96
N GLU A 128 -14.63 -5.60 41.05
CA GLU A 128 -13.95 -4.34 41.39
C GLU A 128 -12.56 -4.23 40.74
N HIS A 129 -11.97 -5.38 40.39
CA HIS A 129 -10.58 -5.48 39.99
C HIS A 129 -10.36 -5.83 38.50
N SER A 130 -11.37 -6.33 37.78
CA SER A 130 -11.18 -6.93 36.46
C SER A 130 -11.87 -6.17 35.32
N GLU A 131 -11.16 -6.01 34.20
CA GLU A 131 -11.64 -5.37 32.98
C GLU A 131 -11.16 -6.15 31.75
N VAL A 132 -12.06 -6.44 30.81
CA VAL A 132 -11.73 -6.98 29.48
C VAL A 132 -12.00 -5.90 28.45
N PHE A 133 -11.01 -5.63 27.61
CA PHE A 133 -11.05 -4.68 26.51
C PHE A 133 -10.90 -5.42 25.18
N VAL A 134 -11.72 -5.02 24.20
CA VAL A 134 -11.69 -5.53 22.83
C VAL A 134 -11.64 -4.35 21.87
N ASP A 135 -10.80 -4.43 20.85
CA ASP A 135 -10.71 -3.47 19.74
C ASP A 135 -10.79 -4.21 18.41
N PHE A 136 -11.67 -3.75 17.52
CA PHE A 136 -11.76 -4.16 16.14
C PHE A 136 -11.29 -3.01 15.26
N GLU A 137 -10.15 -3.18 14.61
CA GLU A 137 -9.52 -2.17 13.76
C GLU A 137 -9.76 -2.48 12.28
N ASN A 138 -9.88 -1.44 11.44
CA ASN A 138 -10.06 -1.55 10.00
C ASN A 138 -11.17 -2.56 9.60
N ILE A 139 -12.37 -2.37 10.15
CA ILE A 139 -13.49 -3.32 10.03
C ILE A 139 -13.86 -3.62 8.57
N ALA A 140 -13.70 -2.64 7.67
CA ALA A 140 -13.99 -2.78 6.24
C ALA A 140 -12.83 -3.39 5.43
N ASP A 141 -11.77 -3.87 6.09
CA ASP A 141 -10.56 -4.45 5.49
C ASP A 141 -10.00 -3.60 4.34
N LYS A 142 -9.98 -2.27 4.54
CA LYS A 142 -9.54 -1.34 3.53
C LYS A 142 -8.03 -1.45 3.38
N SER A 143 -7.56 -1.83 2.19
CA SER A 143 -6.15 -1.68 1.83
C SER A 143 -5.79 -0.18 1.76
N TYR A 144 -4.75 0.21 2.49
CA TYR A 144 -4.25 1.57 2.54
C TYR A 144 -2.71 1.58 2.69
N ARG A 145 -2.11 2.76 2.47
CA ARG A 145 -0.69 2.99 2.69
C ARG A 145 -0.48 4.17 3.61
N GLY A 146 0.53 4.11 4.45
CA GLY A 146 0.91 5.23 5.32
C GLY A 146 1.27 6.46 4.47
N ILE A 147 0.64 7.59 4.75
CA ILE A 147 0.80 8.83 3.95
C ILE A 147 2.27 9.26 3.84
N SER A 148 3.04 9.16 4.93
CA SER A 148 4.41 9.66 5.00
C SER A 148 5.48 8.71 4.45
N TRP A 149 5.17 7.43 4.22
CA TRP A 149 6.20 6.42 3.95
C TRP A 149 5.78 5.30 2.97
N GLY A 150 4.50 5.24 2.61
CA GLY A 150 4.00 4.44 1.50
C GLY A 150 4.06 2.92 1.65
N ILE A 151 4.38 2.36 2.83
CA ILE A 151 4.24 0.92 3.07
C ILE A 151 2.77 0.62 3.38
N ASP A 152 2.38 -0.61 3.08
CA ASP A 152 1.02 -1.07 3.26
C ASP A 152 0.67 -1.11 4.76
N GLY A 153 -0.51 -0.57 5.09
CA GLY A 153 -1.05 -0.63 6.43
C GLY A 153 -1.63 -2.00 6.77
N ALA A 154 -1.87 -2.24 8.05
CA ALA A 154 -2.51 -3.48 8.50
C ALA A 154 -3.95 -3.61 7.94
N GLY A 155 -4.34 -4.85 7.62
CA GLY A 155 -5.73 -5.19 7.28
C GLY A 155 -6.65 -5.13 8.51
N HIS A 156 -7.72 -5.93 8.52
CA HIS A 156 -8.52 -6.10 9.73
C HIS A 156 -7.66 -6.53 10.93
N GLY A 157 -7.99 -6.03 12.12
CA GLY A 157 -7.25 -6.34 13.34
C GLY A 157 -8.18 -6.53 14.52
N VAL A 158 -7.84 -7.46 15.42
CA VAL A 158 -8.52 -7.65 16.70
C VAL A 158 -7.51 -7.62 17.82
N THR A 159 -7.72 -6.74 18.79
CA THR A 159 -6.92 -6.69 20.02
C THR A 159 -7.79 -7.06 21.22
N LEU A 160 -7.34 -8.04 21.99
CA LEU A 160 -7.93 -8.41 23.28
C LEU A 160 -6.96 -8.02 24.40
N ARG A 161 -7.45 -7.40 25.46
CA ARG A 161 -6.65 -7.06 26.64
C ARG A 161 -7.44 -7.33 27.91
N TYR A 162 -6.80 -8.04 28.85
CA TYR A 162 -7.28 -8.16 30.21
C TYR A 162 -6.49 -7.21 31.12
N ARG A 163 -7.18 -6.50 32.03
CA ARG A 163 -6.57 -5.61 33.02
C ARG A 163 -7.08 -5.99 34.40
N TYR A 164 -6.13 -6.15 35.33
CA TYR A 164 -6.39 -6.32 36.76
C TYR A 164 -5.90 -5.08 37.51
N LYS A 165 -6.68 -4.59 38.48
CA LYS A 165 -6.33 -3.47 39.37
C LYS A 165 -6.31 -3.97 40.80
N PHE A 166 -5.23 -3.71 41.54
CA PHE A 166 -5.08 -4.04 42.95
C PHE A 166 -5.68 -2.94 43.82
#